data_AF-A0A8T2G1T6-F1
#
_entry.id   AF-A0A8T2G1T6-F1
#
_cell.length_a   1.000
_cell.length_b   1.000
_cell.length_c   1.000
_cell.angle_alpha   90.00
_cell.angle_beta   90.00
_cell.angle_gamma   90.00
#
_symmetry.space_group_name_H-M   'P 1'
#
loop_
_entity.id
_entity.type
_entity.pdbx_description
1 polymer ?
#
loop_
_entity_poly.entity_id
_entity_poly.type
_entity_poly.pdbx_seq_one_letter_code
_entity_poly.pdbx_strand_id
1 'polypeptide(L)'
;MPYGSMEEAYRNATTLSYLTTEQALAVFVTDLKRNLSAEACPVVLFGGSYGGMLAAWMRLKYPHIAIGALASSAPILQFEDIVPPETFYDIASNDFKCESSSCFNIIKDSWDAIIAEGQKENGLLQLTKTFHFCW
;
A
#
# COMPACT_ATOMS: atom_id res chain seq x y z
N MET A 1 -11.99 -13.17 11.70
CA MET A 1 -12.58 -12.22 10.73
C MET A 1 -13.87 -11.70 11.33
N PRO A 2 -14.13 -10.37 11.31
CA PRO A 2 -15.42 -9.84 11.72
C PRO A 2 -16.55 -10.63 11.04
N TYR A 3 -17.67 -10.86 11.73
CA TYR A 3 -18.83 -11.60 11.20
C TYR A 3 -18.59 -13.07 10.83
N GLY A 4 -17.47 -13.67 11.24
CA GLY A 4 -17.22 -15.11 11.16
C GLY A 4 -16.75 -15.64 9.80
N SER A 5 -17.10 -14.99 8.68
CA SER A 5 -16.65 -15.36 7.34
C SER A 5 -16.31 -14.16 6.47
N MET A 6 -15.53 -14.38 5.41
CA MET A 6 -15.22 -13.35 4.40
C MET A 6 -16.48 -12.94 3.66
N GLU A 7 -17.28 -13.90 3.22
CA GLU A 7 -18.51 -13.62 2.48
C GLU A 7 -19.45 -12.67 3.24
N GLU A 8 -19.61 -12.88 4.55
CA GLU A 8 -20.45 -12.00 5.37
C GLU A 8 -19.78 -10.65 5.68
N ALA A 9 -18.47 -10.64 5.94
CA ALA A 9 -17.72 -9.41 6.22
C ALA A 9 -17.71 -8.42 5.03
N TYR A 10 -17.71 -8.92 3.79
CA TYR A 10 -17.68 -8.11 2.57
C TYR A 10 -19.05 -7.98 1.89
N ARG A 11 -20.12 -8.46 2.53
CA ARG A 11 -21.46 -8.59 1.93
C ARG A 11 -22.09 -7.29 1.45
N ASN A 12 -21.98 -6.21 2.22
CA ASN A 12 -22.62 -4.93 1.92
C ASN A 12 -21.92 -3.76 2.61
N ALA A 13 -22.33 -2.53 2.27
CA ALA A 13 -21.76 -1.31 2.83
C ALA A 13 -21.84 -1.25 4.37
N THR A 14 -22.88 -1.84 4.98
CA THR A 14 -23.05 -1.87 6.44
C THR A 14 -21.98 -2.73 7.09
N THR A 15 -21.70 -3.94 6.59
CA THR A 15 -20.66 -4.81 7.15
C THR A 15 -19.25 -4.28 6.83
N LEU A 16 -19.07 -3.70 5.64
CA LEU A 16 -17.83 -3.04 5.25
C LEU A 16 -17.52 -1.76 6.04
N SER A 17 -18.51 -1.10 6.63
CA SER A 17 -18.30 0.13 7.40
C SER A 17 -17.36 -0.04 8.60
N TYR A 18 -17.12 -1.28 9.04
CA TYR A 18 -16.19 -1.61 10.12
C TYR A 18 -14.75 -1.84 9.64
N LEU A 19 -14.51 -1.86 8.33
CA LEU A 19 -13.16 -1.95 7.77
C LEU A 19 -12.47 -0.58 7.81
N THR A 20 -12.10 -0.14 9.02
CA THR A 20 -11.42 1.15 9.23
C THR A 20 -10.08 0.97 9.92
N THR A 21 -9.22 1.98 9.77
CA THR A 21 -7.93 2.04 10.48
C THR A 21 -8.14 2.03 11.98
N GLU A 22 -9.12 2.77 12.49
CA GLU A 22 -9.43 2.86 13.92
C GLU A 22 -9.81 1.50 14.52
N GLN A 23 -10.61 0.71 13.78
CA GLN A 23 -10.96 -0.65 14.19
C GLN A 23 -9.77 -1.60 14.12
N ALA A 24 -8.93 -1.48 13.08
CA ALA A 24 -7.69 -2.27 12.99
C ALA A 24 -6.72 -1.94 14.14
N LEU A 25 -6.72 -0.68 14.60
CA LEU A 25 -5.97 -0.22 15.75
C LEU A 25 -6.70 -0.47 17.07
N ALA A 26 -7.91 -1.01 17.10
CA ALA A 26 -8.58 -1.36 18.35
C ALA A 26 -7.78 -2.47 19.04
N VAL A 27 -7.10 -2.10 20.13
CA VAL A 27 -5.93 -2.83 20.61
C VAL A 27 -6.30 -4.00 21.53
N PHE A 28 -6.03 -5.22 21.10
CA PHE A 28 -6.04 -6.43 21.94
C PHE A 28 -4.76 -6.65 22.76
N VAL A 29 -3.72 -5.82 22.58
CA VAL A 29 -2.41 -5.98 23.25
C VAL A 29 -2.55 -5.97 24.78
N THR A 30 -3.45 -5.16 25.34
CA THR A 30 -3.69 -5.14 26.80
C THR A 30 -4.22 -6.47 27.31
N ASP A 31 -5.17 -7.08 26.57
CA ASP A 31 -5.73 -8.38 26.93
C ASP A 31 -4.71 -9.50 26.72
N LEU A 32 -3.90 -9.41 25.65
CA LEU A 32 -2.79 -10.34 25.42
C LEU A 32 -1.77 -10.30 26.56
N LYS A 33 -1.40 -9.10 27.02
CA LYS A 33 -0.47 -8.93 28.16
C LYS A 33 -1.05 -9.54 29.43
N ARG A 34 -2.34 -9.36 29.72
CA ARG A 34 -3.01 -9.99 30.86
C ARG A 34 -3.03 -11.51 30.75
N ASN A 35 -3.42 -12.04 29.59
CA ASN A 35 -3.50 -13.48 29.35
C ASN A 35 -2.13 -14.18 29.47
N LEU A 36 -1.04 -13.45 29.22
CA LEU A 36 0.33 -13.95 29.35
C LEU A 36 1.02 -13.54 30.66
N SER A 37 0.32 -12.88 31.60
CA SER A 37 0.91 -12.33 32.84
C SER A 37 2.15 -11.44 32.59
N ALA A 38 2.08 -10.62 31.54
CA ALA A 38 3.15 -9.82 30.98
C ALA A 38 2.83 -8.30 30.98
N GLU A 39 2.03 -7.83 31.95
CA GLU A 39 1.53 -6.45 32.02
C GLU A 39 2.66 -5.40 32.09
N ALA A 40 3.79 -5.74 32.70
CA ALA A 40 4.97 -4.87 32.80
C ALA A 40 5.87 -4.91 31.55
N CYS A 41 5.69 -5.87 30.64
CA CYS A 41 6.57 -6.02 29.48
C CYS A 41 6.40 -4.85 28.50
N PRO A 42 7.51 -4.24 28.03
CA PRO A 42 7.44 -3.22 26.99
C PRO A 42 6.99 -3.84 25.66
N VAL A 43 6.25 -3.06 24.87
CA VAL A 43 5.79 -3.46 23.53
C VAL A 43 6.43 -2.53 22.50
N VAL A 44 6.98 -3.11 21.43
CA VAL A 44 7.49 -2.37 20.27
C VAL A 44 6.68 -2.82 19.06
N LEU A 45 6.21 -1.84 18.28
CA LEU A 45 5.41 -2.09 17.08
C LEU A 45 6.32 -2.16 15.86
N PHE A 46 5.99 -3.03 14.91
CA PHE A 46 6.72 -3.18 13.66
C PHE A 46 5.74 -3.21 12.50
N GLY A 47 6.08 -2.52 11.41
CA GLY A 47 5.27 -2.57 10.20
C GLY A 47 5.99 -2.00 8.99
N GLY A 48 5.61 -2.52 7.81
CA GLY A 48 6.06 -2.05 6.51
C GLY A 48 4.90 -1.47 5.69
N SER A 49 5.14 -0.47 4.85
CA SER A 49 4.11 0.12 3.98
C SER A 49 2.89 0.58 4.81
N TYR A 50 1.65 0.19 4.44
CA TYR A 50 0.46 0.45 5.24
C TYR A 50 0.57 -0.07 6.68
N GLY A 51 1.17 -1.24 6.89
CA GLY A 51 1.45 -1.76 8.24
C GLY A 51 2.38 -0.84 9.05
N GLY A 52 3.32 -0.16 8.38
CA GLY A 52 4.17 0.85 8.99
C GLY A 52 3.39 2.12 9.35
N MET A 53 2.43 2.52 8.52
CA MET A 53 1.50 3.61 8.84
C MET A 53 0.69 3.27 10.09
N LEU A 54 0.14 2.05 10.17
CA LEU A 54 -0.55 1.54 11.36
C LEU A 54 0.34 1.55 12.59
N ALA A 55 1.58 1.05 12.50
CA ALA A 55 2.52 1.05 13.62
C ALA A 55 2.83 2.46 14.13
N ALA A 56 3.06 3.42 13.22
CA ALA A 56 3.28 4.82 13.56
C ALA A 56 2.04 5.45 14.22
N TRP A 57 0.86 5.29 13.61
CA TRP A 57 -0.39 5.85 14.15
C TRP A 57 -0.79 5.24 15.48
N MET A 58 -0.57 3.94 15.68
CA MET A 58 -0.83 3.28 16.96
C MET A 58 0.09 3.83 18.06
N ARG A 59 1.39 4.04 17.77
CA ARG A 59 2.29 4.68 18.74
C ARG A 59 1.87 6.10 19.06
N LEU A 60 1.42 6.87 18.07
CA LEU A 60 0.95 8.25 18.26
C LEU A 60 -0.36 8.33 19.06
N LYS A 61 -1.33 7.46 18.77
CA LYS A 61 -2.66 7.47 19.39
C LYS A 61 -2.71 6.75 20.74
N TYR A 62 -1.91 5.70 20.92
CA TYR A 62 -1.89 4.86 22.12
C TYR A 62 -0.47 4.74 22.72
N PRO A 63 0.17 5.86 23.11
CA PRO A 63 1.55 5.84 23.60
C PRO A 63 1.72 5.08 24.92
N HIS A 64 0.63 4.81 25.65
CA HIS A 64 0.63 4.02 26.89
C HIS A 64 0.71 2.50 26.64
N ILE A 65 0.50 2.04 25.41
CA ILE A 65 0.49 0.60 25.08
C ILE A 65 1.87 0.13 24.60
N ALA A 66 2.47 0.87 23.66
CA ALA A 66 3.74 0.51 23.05
C ALA A 66 4.76 1.62 23.28
N ILE A 67 6.00 1.27 23.63
CA ILE A 67 7.07 2.22 23.94
C ILE A 67 7.72 2.82 22.68
N GLY A 68 7.53 2.19 21.52
CA GLY A 68 8.08 2.64 20.24
C GLY A 68 7.49 1.90 19.05
N ALA A 69 7.81 2.37 17.85
CA ALA A 69 7.39 1.76 16.59
C ALA A 69 8.50 1.86 15.53
N LEU A 70 8.72 0.79 14.79
CA LEU A 70 9.47 0.78 13.54
C LEU A 70 8.49 0.81 12.36
N ALA A 71 8.39 1.96 11.72
CA ALA A 71 7.55 2.20 10.54
C ALA A 71 8.40 2.21 9.27
N SER A 72 8.60 1.04 8.67
CA SER A 72 9.46 0.87 7.48
C SER A 72 8.71 1.22 6.21
N SER A 73 9.30 2.08 5.36
CA SER A 73 8.72 2.48 4.06
C SER A 73 7.24 2.87 4.16
N ALA A 74 6.86 3.55 5.24
CA ALA A 74 5.48 3.91 5.53
C ALA A 74 5.14 5.26 4.89
N PRO A 75 4.24 5.32 3.90
CA PRO A 75 3.94 6.56 3.18
C PRO A 75 2.95 7.44 3.97
N ILE A 76 3.30 7.80 5.21
CA ILE A 76 2.43 8.57 6.14
C ILE A 76 2.09 9.98 5.65
N LEU A 77 2.83 10.50 4.66
CA LEU A 77 2.60 11.80 4.03
C LEU A 77 1.93 11.70 2.65
N GLN A 78 1.70 10.50 2.12
CA GLN A 78 1.14 10.30 0.78
C GLN A 78 -0.39 10.46 0.78
N PHE A 79 -0.86 11.63 1.19
CA PHE A 79 -2.26 12.05 1.14
C PHE A 79 -2.40 13.28 0.24
N GLU A 80 -3.63 13.53 -0.22
CA GLU A 80 -3.97 14.70 -1.02
C GLU A 80 -3.45 15.99 -0.36
N ASP A 81 -2.94 16.91 -1.18
CA ASP A 81 -2.42 18.23 -0.78
C ASP A 81 -1.18 18.24 0.14
N ILE A 82 -0.63 17.08 0.53
CA ILE A 82 0.61 17.02 1.33
C ILE A 82 1.84 16.88 0.44
N VAL A 83 1.76 16.03 -0.60
CA VAL A 83 2.83 15.79 -1.56
C VAL A 83 2.29 15.90 -2.99
N PRO A 84 3.11 16.31 -3.97
CA PRO A 84 2.68 16.34 -5.37
C PRO A 84 2.24 14.95 -5.85
N PRO A 85 1.13 14.85 -6.62
CA PRO A 85 0.58 13.55 -7.04
C PRO A 85 1.54 12.73 -7.91
N GLU A 86 2.43 13.38 -8.64
CA GLU A 86 3.46 12.78 -9.49
C GLU A 86 4.62 12.14 -8.72
N THR A 87 4.79 12.46 -7.43
CA THR A 87 5.97 12.08 -6.64
C THR A 87 6.33 10.60 -6.74
N PHE A 88 5.33 9.71 -6.68
CA PHE A 88 5.56 8.27 -6.77
C PHE A 88 6.11 7.88 -8.16
N TYR A 89 5.52 8.42 -9.22
CA TYR A 89 5.92 8.12 -10.60
C TYR A 89 7.28 8.72 -10.94
N ASP A 90 7.60 9.90 -10.40
CA ASP A 90 8.91 10.54 -10.56
C ASP A 90 10.01 9.71 -9.90
N ILE A 91 9.77 9.20 -8.69
CA ILE A 91 10.71 8.30 -8.01
C ILE A 91 10.90 7.01 -8.82
N ALA A 92 9.80 6.34 -9.19
CA ALA A 92 9.87 5.11 -9.98
C ALA A 92 10.61 5.33 -11.31
N SER A 93 10.35 6.45 -11.98
CA SER A 93 11.02 6.84 -13.22
C SER A 93 12.53 7.09 -13.02
N ASN A 94 12.88 7.76 -11.91
CA ASN A 94 14.27 8.04 -11.59
C ASN A 94 15.06 6.78 -11.22
N ASP A 95 14.44 5.76 -10.63
CA ASP A 95 15.12 4.48 -10.36
C ASP A 95 15.65 3.85 -11.66
N PHE A 96 14.84 3.81 -12.73
CA PHE A 96 15.29 3.36 -14.06
C PHE A 96 16.35 4.28 -14.67
N LYS A 97 16.22 5.59 -14.47
CA LYS A 97 17.17 6.58 -15.00
C LYS A 97 18.54 6.49 -14.34
N CYS A 98 18.57 6.26 -13.03
CA CYS A 98 19.78 6.05 -12.24
C CYS A 98 20.53 4.79 -12.69
N GLU A 99 19.79 3.74 -13.03
CA GLU A 99 20.38 2.52 -13.59
C GLU A 99 20.87 2.73 -15.03
N SER A 100 20.03 3.32 -15.89
CA SER A 100 20.39 3.58 -17.29
C SER A 100 19.52 4.66 -17.91
N SER A 101 20.17 5.75 -18.36
CA SER A 101 19.49 6.79 -19.14
C SER A 101 18.88 6.24 -20.44
N SER A 102 19.50 5.22 -21.05
CA SER A 102 18.93 4.58 -22.24
C SER A 102 17.67 3.78 -21.90
N CYS A 103 17.64 3.06 -20.77
CA CYS A 103 16.47 2.31 -20.32
C CYS A 103 15.30 3.26 -20.04
N PHE A 104 15.55 4.32 -19.29
CA PHE A 104 14.58 5.36 -19.02
C PHE A 104 13.99 5.96 -20.31
N ASN A 105 14.84 6.36 -21.27
CA ASN A 105 14.36 6.93 -22.53
C ASN A 105 13.56 5.92 -23.36
N ILE A 106 13.98 4.65 -23.45
CA ILE A 106 13.24 3.61 -24.18
C ILE A 106 11.86 3.38 -23.56
N ILE A 107 11.76 3.29 -22.22
CA ILE A 107 10.47 3.13 -21.54
C ILE A 107 9.59 4.36 -21.81
N LYS A 108 10.14 5.57 -21.70
CA LYS A 108 9.43 6.81 -21.95
C LYS A 108 8.86 6.87 -23.38
N ASP A 109 9.69 6.57 -24.39
CA ASP A 109 9.31 6.63 -25.80
C ASP A 109 8.36 5.48 -26.20
N SER A 110 8.37 4.37 -25.45
CA SER A 110 7.53 3.21 -25.74
C SER A 110 6.04 3.52 -25.65
N TRP A 111 5.63 4.48 -24.81
CA TRP A 111 4.23 4.85 -24.65
C TRP A 111 3.65 5.43 -25.94
N ASP A 112 4.35 6.36 -26.59
CA ASP A 112 3.92 6.93 -27.86
C ASP A 112 3.85 5.87 -28.97
N ALA A 113 4.81 4.93 -28.98
CA ALA A 113 4.81 3.81 -29.93
C ALA A 113 3.61 2.88 -29.72
N ILE A 114 3.27 2.54 -28.48
CA ILE A 114 2.12 1.69 -28.13
C ILE A 114 0.81 2.39 -28.52
N ILE A 115 0.67 3.68 -28.21
CA ILE A 115 -0.53 4.47 -28.54
C ILE A 115 -0.69 4.56 -30.07
N ALA A 116 0.38 4.87 -30.79
CA ALA A 116 0.35 4.98 -32.25
C ALA A 116 0.01 3.64 -32.93
N GLU A 117 0.51 2.52 -32.41
CA GLU A 117 0.12 1.20 -32.91
C GLU A 117 -1.35 0.90 -32.63
N GLY A 118 -1.84 1.21 -31.41
CA GLY A 118 -3.23 0.97 -31.02
C GLY A 118 -4.28 1.71 -31.87
N GLN A 119 -3.89 2.79 -32.55
CA GLN A 119 -4.75 3.57 -33.45
C GLN A 119 -4.82 3.00 -34.88
N LYS A 120 -3.97 2.04 -35.25
CA LYS A 120 -3.97 1.43 -36.58
C LYS A 120 -5.05 0.37 -36.73
N GLU A 121 -5.45 0.12 -37.98
CA GLU A 121 -6.28 -1.04 -38.31
C GLU A 121 -5.54 -2.34 -37.94
N ASN A 122 -6.19 -3.21 -37.18
CA ASN A 122 -5.60 -4.41 -36.56
C ASN A 122 -4.45 -4.15 -35.55
N GLY A 123 -4.20 -2.90 -35.16
CA GLY A 123 -3.12 -2.53 -34.24
C GLY A 123 -3.24 -3.17 -32.85
N LEU A 124 -4.46 -3.23 -32.30
CA LEU A 124 -4.70 -3.93 -31.02
C LEU A 124 -4.42 -5.44 -31.12
N LEU A 125 -4.74 -6.09 -32.24
CA LEU A 125 -4.41 -7.50 -32.46
C LEU A 125 -2.88 -7.68 -32.54
N GLN A 126 -2.17 -6.74 -33.16
CA GLN A 126 -0.72 -6.74 -33.22
C GLN A 126 -0.09 -6.55 -31.83
N LEU A 127 -0.61 -5.61 -31.04
CA LEU A 127 -0.18 -5.39 -29.65
C LEU A 127 -0.44 -6.63 -28.80
N THR A 128 -1.62 -7.24 -28.86
CA THR A 128 -1.91 -8.47 -28.11
C THR A 128 -0.94 -9.60 -28.47
N LYS A 129 -0.63 -9.80 -29.75
CA LYS A 129 0.36 -10.80 -30.17
C LYS A 129 1.76 -10.46 -29.65
N THR A 130 2.15 -9.19 -29.71
CA THR A 130 3.49 -8.71 -29.31
C THR A 130 3.70 -8.85 -27.80
N PHE A 131 2.71 -8.43 -27.00
CA PHE A 131 2.76 -8.48 -25.54
C PHE A 131 2.26 -9.82 -24.96
N HIS A 132 1.81 -10.74 -25.82
CA HIS A 132 1.25 -12.04 -25.43
C HIS A 132 0.09 -11.92 -24.43
N PHE A 133 -0.79 -10.93 -24.62
CA PHE A 133 -1.96 -10.79 -23.76
C PHE A 133 -2.94 -11.94 -23.98
N CYS A 134 -3.56 -12.41 -22.89
CA CYS A 134 -4.70 -13.30 -22.97
C CYS A 134 -5.91 -12.53 -23.51
N TRP A 135 -6.68 -13.17 -24.39
CA TRP A 135 -7.99 -12.71 -24.82
C TRP A 135 -9.08 -13.23 -23.88
#